data_AF-A0A328YHM5-F1
#
_entry.id   AF-A0A328YHM5-F1
#
_cell.length_a   1.000
_cell.length_b   1.000
_cell.length_c   1.000
_cell.angle_alpha   90.00
_cell.angle_beta   90.00
_cell.angle_gamma   90.00
#
_symmetry.space_group_name_H-M   'P 1'
#
loop_
_entity.id
_entity.type
_entity.pdbx_description
1 polymer ?
#
loop_
_entity_poly.entity_id
_entity_poly.type
_entity_poly.pdbx_seq_one_letter_code
_entity_poly.pdbx_strand_id
1 'polypeptide(L)'
;MIKNYFFALILLVIFDATGQNNYSVSSIPFQQYTATLPVVGTQDDTNSSVIDLPFPFDFYGVTYNQIIVSTNGYIDFRTSLANAMSPWSFNQSVPSTSFPVMNSILGCYHDMFNNNSLGYITYGVYGTAPYRKFIVVYNNNAHFSCSTTFSTFQIILYESQSIIDVQLIDKGVCTTWNSGNAVTGLINATGTIGVTAPGRNTGAWTAFHEGWRFGRPSYYSGTYAFVKCDTNNTGLEQFNLQVVQNDLSPINPSNITLYETLSDAQTQSNPITNLMYTNTSNPQTIYASGNGVVKEVKLSIVDCAVDYDNDTVSTSSEDVNNDTNLANDDTDMDGIPNYLDNDDDGDLVLTNVEYVFSKNATTIVDTDSDGIPNYLDNDDDGDGTLTFKEDYNANGNPSDDDINSNGIPDYLDPTVSSLSTQTNLFENSIALFPNPTSDILNIENSTASDIKDVAIYSISGALVKEVKSVDTIQSISVSELHSGIYFVKLLVNDEVKNSKFIKK
;
A
#
# COMPACT_ATOMS: atom_id res chain seq x y z
N MET A 1 56.82 30.85 -27.40
CA MET A 1 57.12 29.99 -26.23
C MET A 1 56.62 30.76 -25.02
N ILE A 2 55.53 30.43 -24.33
CA ILE A 2 55.09 29.15 -23.78
C ILE A 2 53.55 29.19 -23.54
N LYS A 3 52.90 28.18 -24.08
CA LYS A 3 51.70 27.40 -23.67
C LYS A 3 50.57 28.00 -22.83
N ASN A 4 49.39 27.98 -23.46
CA ASN A 4 48.05 27.89 -22.88
C ASN A 4 47.93 26.77 -21.82
N TYR A 5 47.26 27.07 -20.71
CA TYR A 5 46.54 26.07 -19.92
C TYR A 5 45.09 26.55 -19.74
N PHE A 6 44.20 25.92 -20.50
CA PHE A 6 42.78 25.84 -20.21
C PHE A 6 42.63 25.03 -18.92
N PHE A 7 42.21 25.67 -17.83
CA PHE A 7 41.72 24.94 -16.66
C PHE A 7 40.25 24.61 -16.90
N ALA A 8 39.99 23.37 -17.29
CA ALA A 8 38.64 22.83 -17.33
C ALA A 8 38.11 22.71 -15.90
N LEU A 9 37.03 23.42 -15.64
CA LEU A 9 36.22 23.33 -14.44
C LEU A 9 35.53 21.96 -14.45
N ILE A 10 36.04 20.98 -13.69
CA ILE A 10 35.27 19.78 -13.35
C ILE A 10 34.56 20.10 -12.05
N LEU A 11 33.38 20.70 -12.17
CA LEU A 11 32.41 20.74 -11.08
C LEU A 11 31.86 19.31 -10.98
N LEU A 12 32.41 18.53 -10.04
CA LEU A 12 31.85 17.24 -9.66
C LEU A 12 30.53 17.54 -8.95
N VAL A 13 29.44 17.62 -9.70
CA VAL A 13 28.09 17.54 -9.14
C VAL A 13 27.92 16.09 -8.70
N ILE A 14 28.26 15.82 -7.44
CA ILE A 14 27.75 14.64 -6.76
C ILE A 14 26.27 14.90 -6.61
N PHE A 15 25.45 14.26 -7.45
CA PHE A 15 24.06 14.03 -7.08
C PHE A 15 24.11 13.07 -5.90
N ASP A 16 24.15 13.62 -4.69
CA ASP A 16 23.67 12.89 -3.53
C ASP A 16 22.16 12.79 -3.72
N ALA A 17 21.73 11.69 -4.36
CA ALA A 17 20.36 11.22 -4.28
C ALA A 17 20.12 10.72 -2.85
N THR A 18 20.02 11.63 -1.89
CA THR A 18 19.58 11.31 -0.54
C THR A 18 18.07 11.12 -0.56
N GLY A 19 17.62 9.87 -0.34
CA GLY A 19 16.24 9.61 0.07
C GLY A 19 15.59 8.32 -0.43
N GLN A 20 16.29 7.19 -0.62
CA GLN A 20 15.62 5.91 -0.93
C GLN A 20 15.72 4.85 0.18
N ASN A 21 16.15 5.17 1.39
CA ASN A 21 16.59 4.13 2.33
C ASN A 21 15.57 3.65 3.38
N ASN A 22 14.27 4.00 3.29
CA ASN A 22 13.33 3.62 4.35
C ASN A 22 12.05 2.94 3.83
N TYR A 23 11.53 2.02 4.64
CA TYR A 23 10.23 1.40 4.49
C TYR A 23 9.26 2.02 5.52
N SER A 24 7.98 2.12 5.16
CA SER A 24 6.87 2.31 6.10
C SER A 24 6.26 0.96 6.46
N VAL A 25 5.40 0.94 7.47
CA VAL A 25 4.59 -0.23 7.82
C VAL A 25 3.16 0.21 8.10
N SER A 26 2.19 -0.49 7.55
CA SER A 26 0.76 -0.33 7.77
C SER A 26 0.11 -1.70 8.04
N SER A 27 -1.01 -1.71 8.76
CA SER A 27 -1.90 -2.87 8.80
C SER A 27 -2.57 -3.04 7.44
N ILE A 28 -2.88 -4.28 7.09
CA ILE A 28 -3.69 -4.66 5.92
C ILE A 28 -4.66 -5.77 6.32
N PRO A 29 -5.72 -6.01 5.55
CA PRO A 29 -6.64 -7.11 5.79
C PRO A 29 -5.91 -8.44 5.94
N PHE A 30 -6.52 -9.30 6.73
CA PHE A 30 -6.07 -10.68 6.82
C PHE A 30 -6.37 -11.41 5.50
N GLN A 31 -5.34 -12.02 4.93
CA GLN A 31 -5.46 -12.84 3.74
C GLN A 31 -4.54 -14.05 3.81
N GLN A 32 -5.02 -15.19 3.29
CA GLN A 32 -4.27 -16.43 3.29
C GLN A 32 -4.10 -16.99 1.88
N TYR A 33 -2.84 -17.13 1.47
CA TYR A 33 -2.45 -17.75 0.21
C TYR A 33 -2.04 -19.22 0.41
N THR A 34 -1.97 -20.02 -0.66
CA THR A 34 -1.71 -21.48 -0.55
C THR A 34 -0.65 -21.99 -1.51
N ALA A 35 0.63 -21.76 -1.22
CA ALA A 35 1.71 -22.09 -2.16
C ALA A 35 1.83 -23.60 -2.47
N THR A 36 1.98 -23.96 -3.75
CA THR A 36 2.05 -25.35 -4.25
C THR A 36 3.37 -25.65 -4.95
N LEU A 37 4.41 -26.02 -4.19
CA LEU A 37 5.80 -26.18 -4.67
C LEU A 37 6.68 -26.85 -3.57
N PRO A 38 7.99 -27.12 -3.80
CA PRO A 38 8.74 -28.02 -2.92
C PRO A 38 8.93 -27.48 -1.50
N VAL A 39 8.88 -28.40 -0.53
CA VAL A 39 9.19 -28.12 0.87
C VAL A 39 10.64 -27.63 0.97
N VAL A 40 10.81 -26.46 1.57
CA VAL A 40 12.12 -25.86 1.83
C VAL A 40 12.54 -26.20 3.25
N GLY A 41 13.64 -26.92 3.41
CA GLY A 41 14.30 -27.12 4.70
C GLY A 41 13.45 -27.85 5.76
N THR A 42 13.62 -29.16 5.87
CA THR A 42 13.04 -29.97 6.97
C THR A 42 14.00 -30.13 8.16
N GLN A 43 15.09 -29.37 8.17
CA GLN A 43 16.14 -29.45 9.18
C GLN A 43 16.10 -28.18 10.02
N ASP A 44 16.14 -28.33 11.34
CA ASP A 44 16.27 -27.21 12.26
C ASP A 44 17.45 -26.29 11.91
N ASP A 45 17.28 -25.01 12.24
CA ASP A 45 18.34 -24.01 12.24
C ASP A 45 19.17 -24.00 10.95
N THR A 46 18.50 -24.11 9.80
CA THR A 46 19.16 -24.19 8.50
C THR A 46 18.55 -23.22 7.51
N ASN A 47 19.39 -22.54 6.73
CA ASN A 47 18.94 -21.79 5.56
C ASN A 47 18.80 -22.70 4.34
N SER A 48 17.84 -22.42 3.48
CA SER A 48 17.64 -23.12 2.22
C SER A 48 18.87 -23.05 1.29
N SER A 49 18.86 -23.86 0.23
CA SER A 49 19.64 -23.54 -0.96
C SER A 49 19.21 -22.19 -1.55
N VAL A 50 20.02 -21.63 -2.44
CA VAL A 50 19.64 -20.42 -3.18
C VAL A 50 18.35 -20.69 -3.97
N ILE A 51 17.42 -19.74 -3.92
CA ILE A 51 16.17 -19.73 -4.67
C ILE A 51 16.23 -18.56 -5.65
N ASP A 52 16.04 -18.84 -6.94
CA ASP A 52 15.88 -17.80 -7.96
C ASP A 52 14.50 -17.17 -7.85
N LEU A 53 14.44 -15.84 -7.78
CA LEU A 53 13.20 -15.10 -7.81
C LEU A 53 12.64 -15.08 -9.25
N PRO A 54 11.31 -15.19 -9.42
CA PRO A 54 10.67 -15.13 -10.74
C PRO A 54 10.72 -13.73 -11.38
N PHE A 55 11.09 -12.72 -10.60
CA PHE A 55 11.27 -11.32 -10.99
C PHE A 55 12.36 -10.66 -10.13
N PRO A 56 13.03 -9.60 -10.63
CA PRO A 56 13.91 -8.79 -9.81
C PRO A 56 13.11 -8.11 -8.68
N PHE A 57 13.65 -8.10 -7.47
CA PHE A 57 13.03 -7.47 -6.31
C PHE A 57 13.97 -6.43 -5.70
N ASP A 58 13.50 -5.21 -5.48
CA ASP A 58 14.29 -4.16 -4.84
C ASP A 58 14.12 -4.19 -3.32
N PHE A 59 15.23 -4.38 -2.61
CA PHE A 59 15.26 -4.35 -1.15
C PHE A 59 16.30 -3.36 -0.65
N TYR A 60 15.85 -2.30 0.03
CA TYR A 60 16.69 -1.16 0.45
C TYR A 60 17.52 -0.55 -0.71
N GLY A 61 16.97 -0.47 -1.92
CA GLY A 61 17.61 0.16 -3.08
C GLY A 61 18.63 -0.75 -3.79
N VAL A 62 18.67 -2.03 -3.42
CA VAL A 62 19.48 -3.04 -4.10
C VAL A 62 18.54 -4.03 -4.76
N THR A 63 18.70 -4.21 -6.07
CA THR A 63 17.96 -5.21 -6.83
C THR A 63 18.55 -6.60 -6.63
N TYR A 64 17.73 -7.52 -6.13
CA TYR A 64 18.06 -8.94 -5.97
C TYR A 64 17.27 -9.80 -6.93
N ASN A 65 17.89 -10.87 -7.43
CA ASN A 65 17.25 -11.89 -8.26
C ASN A 65 17.21 -13.25 -7.55
N GLN A 66 17.74 -13.32 -6.34
CA GLN A 66 17.94 -14.55 -5.60
C GLN A 66 17.79 -14.27 -4.11
N ILE A 67 17.28 -15.26 -3.39
CA ILE A 67 17.09 -15.23 -1.94
C ILE A 67 17.48 -16.56 -1.32
N ILE A 68 17.51 -16.61 0.01
CA ILE A 68 17.43 -17.83 0.80
C ILE A 68 16.30 -17.68 1.83
N VAL A 69 15.70 -18.80 2.21
CA VAL A 69 14.63 -18.87 3.23
C VAL A 69 15.17 -19.62 4.43
N SER A 70 15.00 -19.04 5.62
CA SER A 70 15.42 -19.63 6.88
C SER A 70 14.34 -20.54 7.47
N THR A 71 14.71 -21.62 8.13
CA THR A 71 13.75 -22.42 8.90
C THR A 71 13.16 -21.71 10.12
N ASN A 72 13.71 -20.55 10.51
CA ASN A 72 13.33 -19.74 11.66
C ASN A 72 12.52 -18.49 11.30
N GLY A 73 12.02 -18.36 10.05
CA GLY A 73 10.93 -17.41 9.76
C GLY A 73 11.33 -16.10 9.14
N TYR A 74 12.41 -16.09 8.35
CA TYR A 74 12.87 -14.93 7.60
C TYR A 74 13.36 -15.30 6.19
N ILE A 75 13.35 -14.31 5.30
CA ILE A 75 14.02 -14.33 4.00
C ILE A 75 15.30 -13.51 4.12
N ASP A 76 16.42 -14.02 3.63
CA ASP A 76 17.70 -13.29 3.61
C ASP A 76 18.20 -13.14 2.17
N PHE A 77 18.68 -11.94 1.83
CA PHE A 77 19.19 -11.64 0.50
C PHE A 77 20.69 -11.97 0.33
N ARG A 78 21.37 -12.41 1.39
CA ARG A 78 22.79 -12.82 1.38
C ARG A 78 22.91 -14.30 1.02
N THR A 79 22.90 -14.61 -0.27
CA THR A 79 22.97 -15.99 -0.79
C THR A 79 24.24 -16.76 -0.41
N SER A 80 25.29 -16.09 0.07
CA SER A 80 26.47 -16.74 0.64
C SER A 80 26.19 -17.55 1.91
N LEU A 81 25.02 -17.36 2.54
CA LEU A 81 24.56 -18.10 3.72
C LEU A 81 23.67 -19.30 3.35
N ALA A 82 23.54 -19.64 2.06
CA ALA A 82 22.78 -20.80 1.62
C ALA A 82 23.30 -22.11 2.25
N ASN A 83 22.40 -22.94 2.76
CA ASN A 83 22.70 -24.18 3.51
C ASN A 83 23.56 -23.97 4.78
N ALA A 84 23.78 -22.73 5.21
CA ALA A 84 24.44 -22.44 6.48
C ALA A 84 23.44 -22.52 7.63
N MET A 85 23.97 -22.46 8.85
CA MET A 85 23.16 -22.36 10.05
C MET A 85 22.32 -21.07 10.02
N SER A 86 21.03 -21.20 10.32
CA SER A 86 20.11 -20.11 10.55
C SER A 86 20.14 -19.73 12.03
N PRO A 87 20.51 -18.49 12.41
CA PRO A 87 20.35 -18.01 13.77
C PRO A 87 18.90 -18.16 14.26
N TRP A 88 18.74 -18.35 15.57
CA TRP A 88 17.44 -18.55 16.24
C TRP A 88 17.22 -17.67 17.47
N SER A 89 18.31 -17.21 18.10
CA SER A 89 18.29 -16.51 19.39
C SER A 89 18.74 -15.06 19.25
N PHE A 90 17.99 -14.15 19.88
CA PHE A 90 18.27 -12.72 19.93
C PHE A 90 17.63 -12.08 21.16
N ASN A 91 18.14 -10.92 21.55
CA ASN A 91 17.53 -10.05 22.58
C ASN A 91 17.56 -8.55 22.20
N GLN A 92 18.11 -8.22 21.04
CA GLN A 92 18.20 -6.88 20.50
C GLN A 92 16.91 -6.53 19.77
N SER A 93 16.52 -5.25 19.82
CA SER A 93 15.48 -4.71 18.94
C SER A 93 16.03 -4.33 17.57
N VAL A 94 15.18 -4.36 16.56
CA VAL A 94 15.43 -3.86 15.21
C VAL A 94 15.12 -2.36 15.17
N PRO A 95 15.96 -1.52 14.53
CA PRO A 95 17.27 -1.86 13.99
C PRO A 95 18.35 -1.98 15.07
N SER A 96 19.29 -2.89 14.86
CA SER A 96 20.51 -2.99 15.65
C SER A 96 21.64 -3.56 14.82
N THR A 97 22.83 -2.95 14.88
CA THR A 97 24.05 -3.46 14.22
C THR A 97 24.56 -4.77 14.82
N SER A 98 24.01 -5.18 15.97
CA SER A 98 24.29 -6.44 16.65
C SER A 98 23.16 -7.46 16.53
N PHE A 99 22.11 -7.16 15.75
CA PHE A 99 21.07 -8.13 15.43
C PHE A 99 21.68 -9.32 14.66
N PRO A 100 21.32 -10.57 14.96
CA PRO A 100 22.00 -11.75 14.39
C PRO A 100 21.73 -11.97 12.90
N VAL A 101 20.65 -11.39 12.39
CA VAL A 101 20.18 -11.53 11.00
C VAL A 101 20.19 -10.14 10.35
N MET A 102 20.72 -9.98 9.14
CA MET A 102 20.82 -8.69 8.45
C MET A 102 20.38 -8.85 7.00
N ASN A 103 20.07 -7.75 6.34
CA ASN A 103 19.64 -7.77 4.93
C ASN A 103 18.47 -8.74 4.69
N SER A 104 17.46 -8.66 5.56
CA SER A 104 16.44 -9.70 5.67
C SER A 104 15.04 -9.15 5.92
N ILE A 105 14.07 -9.92 5.45
CA ILE A 105 12.64 -9.78 5.74
C ILE A 105 12.32 -10.77 6.87
N LEU A 106 12.00 -10.24 8.04
CA LEU A 106 11.66 -11.01 9.23
C LEU A 106 10.14 -11.18 9.25
N GLY A 107 9.62 -12.31 8.76
CA GLY A 107 8.16 -12.54 8.70
C GLY A 107 7.59 -12.82 10.09
N CYS A 108 8.14 -13.84 10.75
CA CYS A 108 7.88 -14.13 12.15
C CYS A 108 9.14 -14.80 12.71
N TYR A 109 10.23 -14.03 12.79
CA TYR A 109 11.53 -14.58 13.15
C TYR A 109 11.55 -14.96 14.63
N HIS A 110 11.61 -16.27 14.89
CA HIS A 110 11.86 -16.88 16.18
C HIS A 110 12.33 -18.33 15.99
N ASP A 111 12.75 -18.96 17.08
CA ASP A 111 13.21 -20.35 17.06
C ASP A 111 12.05 -21.33 16.77
N MET A 112 12.12 -22.00 15.62
CA MET A 112 11.12 -22.96 15.14
C MET A 112 11.71 -24.37 15.04
N PHE A 113 10.91 -25.36 15.42
CA PHE A 113 11.26 -26.77 15.38
C PHE A 113 10.81 -27.45 14.10
N ASN A 114 11.74 -27.68 13.19
CA ASN A 114 11.46 -28.19 11.84
C ASN A 114 11.76 -29.69 11.68
N ASN A 115 12.37 -30.33 12.69
CA ASN A 115 12.72 -31.77 12.66
C ASN A 115 11.56 -32.73 12.98
N ASN A 116 10.39 -32.23 13.39
CA ASN A 116 9.27 -33.07 13.86
C ASN A 116 8.26 -33.47 12.78
N SER A 117 8.40 -32.97 11.55
CA SER A 117 7.46 -33.19 10.44
C SER A 117 6.00 -32.75 10.72
N LEU A 118 5.75 -31.88 11.70
CA LEU A 118 4.41 -31.36 12.02
C LEU A 118 4.03 -30.15 11.17
N GLY A 119 5.03 -29.37 10.76
CA GLY A 119 4.89 -28.22 9.89
C GLY A 119 5.72 -28.34 8.62
N TYR A 120 5.54 -27.39 7.72
CA TYR A 120 6.32 -27.31 6.48
C TYR A 120 6.50 -25.85 6.05
N ILE A 121 7.56 -25.63 5.29
CA ILE A 121 7.85 -24.35 4.65
C ILE A 121 7.79 -24.59 3.15
N THR A 122 7.05 -23.78 2.41
CA THR A 122 6.93 -23.87 0.94
C THR A 122 6.94 -22.47 0.34
N TYR A 123 7.11 -22.35 -0.97
CA TYR A 123 6.97 -21.07 -1.66
C TYR A 123 6.32 -21.22 -3.02
N GLY A 124 5.67 -20.19 -3.56
CA GLY A 124 4.94 -20.24 -4.83
C GLY A 124 4.96 -18.91 -5.57
N VAL A 125 4.48 -18.93 -6.82
CA VAL A 125 4.30 -17.73 -7.65
C VAL A 125 2.84 -17.62 -8.04
N TYR A 126 2.25 -16.44 -7.86
CA TYR A 126 0.86 -16.12 -8.17
C TYR A 126 0.78 -14.95 -9.13
N GLY A 127 -0.38 -14.80 -9.78
CA GLY A 127 -0.63 -13.74 -10.74
C GLY A 127 0.12 -13.93 -12.06
N THR A 128 0.05 -12.90 -12.90
CA THR A 128 0.66 -12.85 -14.23
C THR A 128 1.60 -11.66 -14.33
N ALA A 129 2.73 -11.83 -15.03
CA ALA A 129 3.67 -10.73 -15.20
C ALA A 129 2.97 -9.54 -15.90
N PRO A 130 3.21 -8.30 -15.49
CA PRO A 130 4.22 -7.85 -14.52
C PRO A 130 3.74 -7.73 -13.05
N TYR A 131 2.61 -8.33 -12.68
CA TYR A 131 1.97 -8.23 -11.36
C TYR A 131 1.99 -9.57 -10.61
N ARG A 132 3.15 -10.24 -10.61
CA ARG A 132 3.28 -11.51 -9.90
C ARG A 132 3.56 -11.29 -8.41
N LYS A 133 3.09 -12.23 -7.60
CA LYS A 133 3.41 -12.35 -6.17
C LYS A 133 4.31 -13.57 -5.96
N PHE A 134 5.41 -13.44 -5.23
CA PHE A 134 6.23 -14.56 -4.75
C PHE A 134 5.94 -14.75 -3.26
N ILE A 135 5.46 -15.93 -2.88
CA ILE A 135 4.90 -16.18 -1.55
C ILE A 135 5.71 -17.27 -0.87
N VAL A 136 6.20 -17.03 0.35
CA VAL A 136 6.76 -18.05 1.24
C VAL A 136 5.76 -18.32 2.35
N VAL A 137 5.41 -19.59 2.56
CA VAL A 137 4.43 -20.04 3.56
C VAL A 137 5.13 -20.91 4.59
N TYR A 138 4.99 -20.55 5.86
CA TYR A 138 5.29 -21.38 7.02
C TYR A 138 3.95 -21.88 7.54
N ASN A 139 3.75 -23.19 7.53
CA ASN A 139 2.49 -23.80 7.94
C ASN A 139 2.71 -24.74 9.11
N ASN A 140 2.08 -24.44 10.23
CA ASN A 140 2.05 -25.28 11.42
C ASN A 140 3.46 -25.65 11.94
N ASN A 141 4.42 -24.72 11.85
CA ASN A 141 5.77 -24.93 12.33
C ASN A 141 5.77 -24.88 13.86
N ALA A 142 6.21 -25.96 14.51
CA ALA A 142 6.20 -26.02 15.97
C ALA A 142 7.30 -25.14 16.57
N HIS A 143 7.19 -24.77 17.84
CA HIS A 143 8.24 -24.02 18.54
C HIS A 143 9.25 -25.00 19.17
N PHE A 144 10.54 -24.67 19.15
CA PHE A 144 11.63 -25.53 19.64
C PHE A 144 11.39 -26.14 21.02
N SER A 145 11.21 -25.31 22.05
CA SER A 145 10.99 -25.81 23.42
C SER A 145 9.51 -26.03 23.77
N CYS A 146 8.58 -25.65 22.90
CA CYS A 146 7.14 -25.74 23.11
C CYS A 146 6.49 -26.44 21.91
N SER A 147 6.81 -27.72 21.69
CA SER A 147 6.48 -28.43 20.45
C SER A 147 4.98 -28.68 20.18
N THR A 148 4.10 -28.27 21.09
CA THR A 148 2.63 -28.25 20.91
C THR A 148 2.08 -26.86 20.61
N THR A 149 2.95 -25.86 20.57
CA THR A 149 2.67 -24.48 20.17
C THR A 149 3.22 -24.30 18.75
N PHE A 150 2.43 -23.68 17.88
CA PHE A 150 2.73 -23.58 16.47
C PHE A 150 2.74 -22.13 15.98
N SER A 151 3.30 -21.94 14.79
CA SER A 151 3.16 -20.71 14.03
C SER A 151 2.91 -21.00 12.57
N THR A 152 1.96 -20.25 12.03
CA THR A 152 1.55 -20.27 10.64
C THR A 152 1.52 -18.83 10.16
N PHE A 153 2.31 -18.52 9.15
CA PHE A 153 2.44 -17.17 8.61
C PHE A 153 3.02 -17.19 7.19
N GLN A 154 2.94 -16.05 6.50
CA GLN A 154 3.35 -15.92 5.11
C GLN A 154 4.14 -14.64 4.90
N ILE A 155 5.06 -14.67 3.93
CA ILE A 155 5.81 -13.51 3.45
C ILE A 155 5.55 -13.42 1.94
N ILE A 156 5.05 -12.27 1.48
CA ILE A 156 4.65 -12.03 0.10
C ILE A 156 5.52 -10.91 -0.48
N LEU A 157 6.15 -11.15 -1.63
CA LEU A 157 6.89 -10.15 -2.39
C LEU A 157 6.14 -9.82 -3.67
N TYR A 158 5.93 -8.54 -3.95
CA TYR A 158 5.22 -8.07 -5.15
C TYR A 158 6.20 -7.63 -6.23
N GLU A 159 5.98 -8.05 -7.48
CA GLU A 159 6.87 -7.81 -8.62
C GLU A 159 7.05 -6.33 -8.95
N SER A 160 5.96 -5.60 -9.15
CA SER A 160 5.99 -4.24 -9.69
C SER A 160 6.20 -3.18 -8.60
N GLN A 161 5.60 -3.36 -7.42
CA GLN A 161 5.48 -2.34 -6.37
C GLN A 161 6.61 -2.32 -5.34
N SER A 162 7.50 -3.33 -5.33
CA SER A 162 8.52 -3.51 -4.27
C SER A 162 7.91 -3.49 -2.86
N ILE A 163 6.67 -3.97 -2.75
CA ILE A 163 5.92 -4.14 -1.51
C ILE A 163 6.22 -5.52 -0.93
N ILE A 164 6.20 -5.59 0.39
CA ILE A 164 6.35 -6.83 1.15
C ILE A 164 5.17 -6.93 2.11
N ASP A 165 4.37 -7.98 2.01
CA ASP A 165 3.35 -8.27 3.01
C ASP A 165 3.80 -9.41 3.92
N VAL A 166 3.37 -9.35 5.17
CA VAL A 166 3.47 -10.43 6.14
C VAL A 166 2.09 -10.71 6.71
N GLN A 167 1.62 -11.95 6.52
CA GLN A 167 0.34 -12.42 7.03
C GLN A 167 0.57 -13.38 8.18
N LEU A 168 0.24 -12.98 9.40
CA LEU A 168 0.33 -13.76 10.64
C LEU A 168 -1.02 -14.47 10.87
N ILE A 169 -1.11 -15.72 10.43
CA ILE A 169 -2.35 -16.50 10.49
C ILE A 169 -2.63 -16.96 11.92
N ASP A 170 -1.66 -17.64 12.53
CA ASP A 170 -1.71 -18.02 13.94
C ASP A 170 -0.28 -18.06 14.49
N LYS A 171 -0.04 -17.34 15.57
CA LYS A 171 1.25 -17.27 16.24
C LYS A 171 1.04 -17.47 17.74
N GLY A 172 1.34 -18.68 18.20
CA GLY A 172 1.47 -18.97 19.63
C GLY A 172 2.71 -18.33 20.26
N VAL A 173 2.92 -18.54 21.56
CA VAL A 173 4.08 -17.99 22.28
C VAL A 173 4.75 -19.05 23.17
N CYS A 174 6.09 -19.06 23.19
CA CYS A 174 6.90 -19.96 24.00
C CYS A 174 7.82 -19.17 24.93
N THR A 175 7.30 -18.67 26.05
CA THR A 175 8.04 -17.78 26.98
C THR A 175 9.15 -18.49 27.76
N THR A 176 9.11 -19.82 27.84
CA THR A 176 10.13 -20.65 28.50
C THR A 176 11.43 -20.75 27.68
N TRP A 177 11.44 -20.25 26.44
CA TRP A 177 12.57 -20.32 25.53
C TRP A 177 12.84 -18.97 24.87
N ASN A 178 14.10 -18.51 24.88
CA ASN A 178 14.50 -17.19 24.36
C ASN A 178 13.58 -16.04 24.81
N SER A 179 13.01 -16.13 26.03
CA SER A 179 12.03 -15.18 26.56
C SER A 179 10.76 -15.00 25.70
N GLY A 180 10.49 -15.92 24.76
CA GLY A 180 9.42 -15.82 23.79
C GLY A 180 9.66 -14.78 22.68
N ASN A 181 10.90 -14.29 22.53
CA ASN A 181 11.24 -13.25 21.57
C ASN A 181 10.88 -13.67 20.14
N ALA A 182 10.11 -12.81 19.47
CA ALA A 182 9.80 -12.91 18.06
C ALA A 182 9.82 -11.52 17.41
N VAL A 183 9.99 -11.47 16.08
CA VAL A 183 9.97 -10.22 15.32
C VAL A 183 9.30 -10.35 13.96
N THR A 184 8.51 -9.33 13.61
CA THR A 184 7.95 -9.09 12.27
C THR A 184 8.41 -7.71 11.79
N GLY A 185 9.23 -7.66 10.74
CA GLY A 185 9.86 -6.43 10.29
C GLY A 185 10.94 -6.63 9.23
N LEU A 186 11.64 -5.55 8.90
CA LEU A 186 12.71 -5.49 7.92
C LEU A 186 13.98 -4.95 8.56
N ILE A 187 15.14 -5.45 8.11
CA ILE A 187 16.43 -4.93 8.53
C ILE A 187 17.40 -4.90 7.35
N ASN A 188 18.11 -3.77 7.19
CA ASN A 188 19.04 -3.56 6.10
C ASN A 188 20.36 -4.34 6.31
N ALA A 189 21.26 -4.28 5.31
CA ALA A 189 22.52 -5.02 5.34
C ALA A 189 23.49 -4.63 6.46
N THR A 190 23.39 -3.41 7.00
CA THR A 190 24.26 -2.91 8.07
C THR A 190 23.64 -3.03 9.46
N GLY A 191 22.35 -3.34 9.56
CA GLY A 191 21.58 -3.31 10.81
C GLY A 191 21.33 -1.90 11.35
N THR A 192 21.65 -0.85 10.60
CA THR A 192 21.46 0.54 11.03
C THR A 192 20.09 1.09 10.64
N ILE A 193 19.40 0.43 9.71
CA ILE A 193 18.06 0.81 9.25
C ILE A 193 17.17 -0.43 9.31
N GLY A 194 15.95 -0.25 9.80
CA GLY A 194 14.97 -1.31 9.98
C GLY A 194 13.64 -0.71 10.41
N VAL A 195 12.56 -1.44 10.15
CA VAL A 195 11.20 -1.10 10.55
C VAL A 195 10.51 -2.37 11.01
N THR A 196 9.62 -2.29 12.00
CA THR A 196 8.89 -3.45 12.52
C THR A 196 7.43 -3.09 12.64
N ALA A 197 6.56 -4.09 12.44
CA ALA A 197 5.14 -3.91 12.73
C ALA A 197 4.96 -3.46 14.20
N PRO A 198 3.99 -2.55 14.48
CA PRO A 198 3.69 -2.08 15.82
C PRO A 198 3.57 -3.22 16.84
N GLY A 199 4.37 -3.18 17.90
CA GLY A 199 4.37 -4.22 18.94
C GLY A 199 4.97 -5.57 18.53
N ARG A 200 5.63 -5.68 17.37
CA ARG A 200 6.21 -6.92 16.84
C ARG A 200 7.74 -6.86 16.67
N ASN A 201 8.45 -6.08 17.48
CA ASN A 201 9.89 -5.85 17.31
C ASN A 201 10.78 -6.85 18.07
N THR A 202 10.54 -7.04 19.36
CA THR A 202 11.24 -7.99 20.23
C THR A 202 10.40 -8.18 21.49
N GLY A 203 10.40 -9.39 22.02
CA GLY A 203 9.58 -9.76 23.17
C GLY A 203 8.56 -10.83 22.81
N ALA A 204 7.80 -11.25 23.82
CA ALA A 204 6.77 -12.26 23.71
C ALA A 204 5.45 -11.65 23.23
N TRP A 205 4.94 -12.13 22.10
CA TRP A 205 3.64 -11.75 21.56
C TRP A 205 2.99 -12.92 20.81
N THR A 206 1.66 -12.87 20.77
CA THR A 206 0.80 -13.71 19.94
C THR A 206 0.21 -12.86 18.82
N ALA A 207 -0.22 -13.51 17.75
CA ALA A 207 -0.98 -12.88 16.67
C ALA A 207 -2.00 -13.90 16.14
N PHE A 208 -3.15 -13.42 15.72
CA PHE A 208 -4.19 -14.24 15.08
C PHE A 208 -4.86 -13.36 14.03
N HIS A 209 -4.79 -13.80 12.78
CA HIS A 209 -5.32 -13.08 11.61
C HIS A 209 -4.88 -11.61 11.54
N GLU A 210 -3.55 -11.38 11.52
CA GLU A 210 -2.97 -10.03 11.37
C GLU A 210 -2.20 -9.91 10.05
N GLY A 211 -2.46 -8.86 9.27
CA GLY A 211 -1.71 -8.51 8.08
C GLY A 211 -0.86 -7.25 8.26
N TRP A 212 0.37 -7.26 7.73
CA TRP A 212 1.29 -6.11 7.76
C TRP A 212 1.94 -5.88 6.40
N ARG A 213 1.78 -4.68 5.85
CA ARG A 213 2.39 -4.24 4.60
C ARG A 213 3.60 -3.37 4.88
N PHE A 214 4.72 -3.68 4.23
CA PHE A 214 5.93 -2.88 4.21
C PHE A 214 6.15 -2.31 2.81
N GLY A 215 5.73 -1.06 2.63
CA GLY A 215 5.94 -0.29 1.41
C GLY A 215 7.15 0.63 1.52
N ARG A 216 7.66 1.10 0.38
CA ARG A 216 8.64 2.21 0.36
C ARG A 216 7.89 3.49 0.02
N PRO A 217 7.76 4.43 0.96
CA PRO A 217 7.16 5.72 0.68
C PRO A 217 7.87 6.32 -0.53
N SER A 218 7.10 6.77 -1.53
CA SER A 218 7.64 7.46 -2.70
C SER A 218 8.43 6.60 -3.71
N TYR A 219 8.33 5.26 -3.71
CA TYR A 219 8.98 4.40 -4.74
C TYR A 219 8.63 4.82 -6.18
N TYR A 220 7.38 5.23 -6.41
CA TYR A 220 6.93 5.79 -7.69
C TYR A 220 6.91 7.32 -7.76
N SER A 221 7.31 8.05 -6.71
CA SER A 221 7.24 9.53 -6.69
C SER A 221 7.94 10.23 -7.87
N GLY A 222 8.90 9.57 -8.51
CA GLY A 222 9.61 10.07 -9.69
C GLY A 222 8.95 9.79 -11.05
N THR A 223 8.00 8.86 -11.12
CA THR A 223 7.37 8.42 -12.39
C THR A 223 5.86 8.55 -12.28
N TYR A 224 5.24 9.16 -13.28
CA TYR A 224 3.80 9.12 -13.46
C TYR A 224 3.44 7.88 -14.28
N ALA A 225 2.56 7.01 -13.79
CA ALA A 225 2.10 5.84 -14.52
C ALA A 225 0.80 6.18 -15.28
N PHE A 226 0.72 5.75 -16.54
CA PHE A 226 -0.53 5.71 -17.29
C PHE A 226 -0.77 4.26 -17.71
N VAL A 227 -1.66 3.56 -17.03
CA VAL A 227 -2.03 2.17 -17.33
C VAL A 227 -3.39 2.12 -17.98
N LYS A 228 -3.49 1.46 -19.12
CA LYS A 228 -4.73 1.37 -19.90
C LYS A 228 -5.04 -0.07 -20.34
N CYS A 229 -6.31 -0.43 -20.46
CA CYS A 229 -6.72 -1.70 -21.03
C CYS A 229 -6.25 -1.89 -22.48
N ASP A 230 -5.63 -3.03 -22.79
CA ASP A 230 -5.40 -3.52 -24.16
C ASP A 230 -6.69 -4.15 -24.69
N THR A 231 -7.45 -3.40 -25.47
CA THR A 231 -8.78 -3.83 -25.94
C THR A 231 -8.72 -4.78 -27.13
N ASN A 232 -7.57 -4.85 -27.80
CA ASN A 232 -7.41 -5.56 -29.07
C ASN A 232 -6.24 -6.56 -29.07
N ASN A 233 -5.55 -6.71 -27.93
CA ASN A 233 -4.40 -7.58 -27.72
C ASN A 233 -3.27 -7.36 -28.74
N THR A 234 -3.08 -6.12 -29.19
CA THR A 234 -2.04 -5.79 -30.17
C THR A 234 -0.72 -5.37 -29.53
N GLY A 235 -0.69 -5.13 -28.22
CA GLY A 235 0.47 -4.53 -27.57
C GLY A 235 0.55 -3.01 -27.74
N LEU A 236 -0.41 -2.40 -28.46
CA LEU A 236 -0.45 -0.98 -28.78
C LEU A 236 -1.86 -0.41 -28.53
N GLU A 237 -1.91 0.74 -27.85
CA GLU A 237 -3.14 1.46 -27.57
C GLU A 237 -2.97 2.97 -27.75
N GLN A 238 -4.10 3.65 -27.97
CA GLN A 238 -4.14 5.10 -28.03
C GLN A 238 -4.41 5.69 -26.64
N PHE A 239 -3.46 6.45 -26.12
CA PHE A 239 -3.53 7.18 -24.86
C PHE A 239 -4.04 8.60 -25.09
N ASN A 240 -4.92 9.09 -24.20
CA ASN A 240 -5.29 10.49 -24.15
C ASN A 240 -4.35 11.23 -23.19
N LEU A 241 -3.25 11.76 -23.71
CA LEU A 241 -2.24 12.43 -22.91
C LEU A 241 -2.71 13.75 -22.24
N GLN A 242 -3.94 14.21 -22.53
CA GLN A 242 -4.57 15.28 -21.75
C GLN A 242 -4.75 14.89 -20.28
N VAL A 243 -4.97 13.60 -19.99
CA VAL A 243 -5.07 13.06 -18.61
C VAL A 243 -3.79 13.34 -17.85
N VAL A 244 -2.64 13.01 -18.44
CA VAL A 244 -1.30 13.30 -17.86
C VAL A 244 -1.14 14.79 -17.52
N GLN A 245 -1.59 15.68 -18.41
CA GLN A 245 -1.51 17.11 -18.16
C GLN A 245 -2.42 17.56 -17.02
N ASN A 246 -3.64 17.00 -16.96
CA ASN A 246 -4.62 17.29 -15.93
C ASN A 246 -4.11 16.85 -14.55
N ASP A 247 -3.54 15.66 -14.46
CA ASP A 247 -3.09 15.10 -13.18
C ASP A 247 -1.83 15.79 -12.66
N LEU A 248 -0.88 16.09 -13.56
CA LEU A 248 0.38 16.73 -13.17
C LEU A 248 0.22 18.23 -12.88
N SER A 249 -0.80 18.89 -13.42
CA SER A 249 -1.05 20.32 -13.19
C SER A 249 -2.56 20.63 -13.26
N PRO A 250 -3.35 20.24 -12.25
CA PRO A 250 -4.81 20.35 -12.28
C PRO A 250 -5.32 21.79 -12.50
N ILE A 251 -4.57 22.78 -12.00
CA ILE A 251 -4.94 24.21 -12.12
C ILE A 251 -4.60 24.76 -13.52
N ASN A 252 -3.49 24.33 -14.12
CA ASN A 252 -3.04 24.81 -15.43
C ASN A 252 -2.45 23.66 -16.26
N PRO A 253 -3.28 22.75 -16.81
CA PRO A 253 -2.79 21.58 -17.53
C PRO A 253 -1.93 21.95 -18.75
N SER A 254 -2.24 23.07 -19.40
CA SER A 254 -1.50 23.60 -20.56
C SER A 254 -0.04 23.98 -20.26
N ASN A 255 0.36 24.09 -18.99
CA ASN A 255 1.77 24.33 -18.61
C ASN A 255 2.63 23.06 -18.70
N ILE A 256 2.01 21.89 -18.86
CA ILE A 256 2.69 20.62 -19.03
C ILE A 256 2.86 20.37 -20.53
N THR A 257 4.10 20.24 -20.98
CA THR A 257 4.42 19.84 -22.36
C THR A 257 5.05 18.46 -22.35
N LEU A 258 4.64 17.60 -23.27
CA LEU A 258 5.08 16.20 -23.33
C LEU A 258 6.07 15.97 -24.48
N TYR A 259 7.01 15.06 -24.27
CA TYR A 259 8.12 14.76 -25.18
C TYR A 259 8.41 13.27 -25.21
N GLU A 260 8.79 12.72 -26.36
CA GLU A 260 9.13 11.28 -26.45
C GLU A 260 10.47 10.95 -25.78
N THR A 261 11.39 11.93 -25.69
CA THR A 261 12.74 11.70 -25.16
C THR A 261 13.09 12.69 -24.06
N LEU A 262 13.95 12.24 -23.13
CA LEU A 262 14.48 13.10 -22.08
C LEU A 262 15.26 14.29 -22.65
N SER A 263 16.02 14.05 -23.73
CA SER A 263 16.77 15.12 -24.40
C SER A 263 15.83 16.20 -24.90
N ASP A 264 14.74 15.82 -25.59
CA ASP A 264 13.74 16.75 -26.10
C ASP A 264 13.03 17.51 -24.99
N ALA A 265 12.71 16.86 -23.87
CA ALA A 265 12.15 17.53 -22.70
C ALA A 265 13.12 18.56 -22.08
N GLN A 266 14.41 18.23 -21.99
CA GLN A 266 15.44 19.11 -21.45
C GLN A 266 15.74 20.30 -22.37
N THR A 267 15.76 20.09 -23.69
CA THR A 267 15.99 21.15 -24.68
C THR A 267 14.72 21.85 -25.14
N GLN A 268 13.56 21.40 -24.68
CA GLN A 268 12.23 21.87 -25.10
C GLN A 268 12.07 21.86 -26.63
N SER A 269 12.50 20.77 -27.26
CA SER A 269 12.43 20.54 -28.72
C SER A 269 11.46 19.41 -29.04
N ASN A 270 10.86 19.43 -30.25
CA ASN A 270 10.01 18.33 -30.74
C ASN A 270 8.90 17.89 -29.76
N PRO A 271 8.05 18.80 -29.24
CA PRO A 271 6.98 18.42 -28.34
C PRO A 271 5.97 17.52 -29.04
N ILE A 272 5.36 16.60 -28.28
CA ILE A 272 4.20 15.83 -28.71
C ILE A 272 3.03 16.79 -28.85
N THR A 273 2.61 17.09 -30.09
CA THR A 273 1.51 18.03 -30.37
C THR A 273 0.14 17.37 -30.47
N ASN A 274 0.09 16.07 -30.79
CA ASN A 274 -1.14 15.29 -30.79
C ASN A 274 -1.24 14.50 -29.49
N LEU A 275 -2.17 14.90 -28.62
CA LEU A 275 -2.37 14.25 -27.32
C LEU A 275 -3.08 12.90 -27.43
N MET A 276 -3.69 12.57 -28.57
CA MET A 276 -4.14 11.21 -28.87
C MET A 276 -2.94 10.41 -29.39
N TYR A 277 -2.15 9.87 -28.46
CA TYR A 277 -0.84 9.29 -28.69
C TYR A 277 -0.90 7.78 -28.68
N THR A 278 -0.42 7.13 -29.75
CA THR A 278 -0.29 5.66 -29.77
C THR A 278 1.12 5.28 -29.36
N ASN A 279 1.24 4.40 -28.38
CA ASN A 279 2.55 3.89 -27.96
C ASN A 279 3.23 3.08 -29.07
N THR A 280 4.54 2.89 -28.95
CA THR A 280 5.38 2.13 -29.90
C THR A 280 5.99 0.88 -29.27
N SER A 281 5.95 0.78 -27.94
CA SER A 281 6.32 -0.38 -27.15
C SER A 281 5.45 -0.45 -25.89
N ASN A 282 5.37 -1.63 -25.28
CA ASN A 282 4.75 -1.80 -23.97
C ASN A 282 5.77 -2.41 -23.00
N PRO A 283 6.14 -1.72 -21.91
CA PRO A 283 5.84 -0.32 -21.60
C PRO A 283 6.60 0.67 -22.52
N GLN A 284 6.18 1.93 -22.55
CA GLN A 284 6.91 3.04 -23.18
C GLN A 284 7.06 4.20 -22.19
N THR A 285 8.27 4.75 -22.08
CA THR A 285 8.52 5.98 -21.31
C THR A 285 8.50 7.20 -22.24
N ILE A 286 7.72 8.21 -21.85
CA ILE A 286 7.78 9.57 -22.38
C ILE A 286 8.07 10.54 -21.22
N TYR A 287 8.14 11.84 -21.48
CA TYR A 287 8.57 12.83 -20.50
C TYR A 287 7.62 14.03 -20.47
N ALA A 288 7.13 14.39 -19.29
CA ALA A 288 6.37 15.60 -19.04
C ALA A 288 7.29 16.69 -18.50
N SER A 289 7.28 17.88 -19.10
CA SER A 289 8.02 19.06 -18.62
C SER A 289 7.06 20.17 -18.28
N GLY A 290 7.20 20.72 -17.07
CA GLY A 290 6.47 21.90 -16.62
C GLY A 290 7.02 22.41 -15.29
N ASN A 291 6.84 23.71 -15.02
CA ASN A 291 7.32 24.36 -13.79
C ASN A 291 8.82 24.15 -13.47
N GLY A 292 9.65 23.95 -14.51
CA GLY A 292 11.10 23.72 -14.37
C GLY A 292 11.49 22.29 -13.97
N VAL A 293 10.53 21.36 -13.94
CA VAL A 293 10.76 19.94 -13.61
C VAL A 293 10.42 19.09 -14.84
N VAL A 294 11.22 18.04 -15.06
CA VAL A 294 10.91 16.97 -16.01
C VAL A 294 10.55 15.72 -15.21
N LYS A 295 9.39 15.13 -15.50
CA LYS A 295 8.89 13.91 -14.88
C LYS A 295 8.78 12.80 -15.93
N GLU A 296 9.16 11.59 -15.57
CA GLU A 296 8.95 10.42 -16.42
C GLU A 296 7.46 10.05 -16.43
N VAL A 297 6.94 9.69 -17.60
CA VAL A 297 5.56 9.23 -17.80
C VAL A 297 5.67 7.84 -18.43
N LYS A 298 5.27 6.82 -17.70
CA LYS A 298 5.34 5.43 -18.14
C LYS A 298 3.97 4.98 -18.65
N LEU A 299 3.84 4.91 -19.97
CA LEU A 299 2.67 4.36 -20.65
C LEU A 299 2.77 2.84 -20.64
N SER A 300 1.77 2.17 -20.07
CA SER A 300 1.69 0.72 -20.04
C SER A 300 0.27 0.27 -20.40
N ILE A 301 0.16 -0.95 -20.90
CA ILE A 301 -1.16 -1.57 -21.11
C ILE A 301 -1.26 -2.92 -20.41
N VAL A 302 -2.49 -3.26 -20.02
CA VAL A 302 -2.84 -4.48 -19.27
C VAL A 302 -4.01 -5.20 -19.93
N ASP A 303 -4.06 -6.52 -19.80
CA ASP A 303 -5.23 -7.32 -20.21
C ASP A 303 -6.32 -7.19 -19.15
N CYS A 304 -7.32 -6.35 -19.40
CA CYS A 304 -8.43 -6.11 -18.45
C CYS A 304 -9.47 -7.24 -18.42
N ALA A 305 -9.26 -8.34 -19.15
CA ALA A 305 -10.02 -9.57 -18.93
C ALA A 305 -9.45 -10.39 -17.76
N VAL A 306 -8.25 -10.06 -17.28
CA VAL A 306 -7.65 -10.59 -16.05
C VAL A 306 -8.04 -9.66 -14.91
N ASP A 307 -8.54 -10.26 -13.83
CA ASP A 307 -8.68 -9.66 -12.51
C ASP A 307 -7.32 -9.88 -11.78
N TYR A 308 -6.58 -8.80 -11.50
CA TYR A 308 -5.16 -8.87 -11.13
C TYR A 308 -4.92 -9.01 -9.63
N ASP A 309 -5.74 -8.38 -8.79
CA ASP A 309 -5.79 -8.53 -7.34
C ASP A 309 -6.66 -9.71 -6.89
N ASN A 310 -7.56 -10.19 -7.75
CA ASN A 310 -8.49 -11.30 -7.56
C ASN A 310 -9.55 -10.99 -6.48
N ASP A 311 -10.10 -9.78 -6.50
CA ASP A 311 -11.12 -9.27 -5.59
C ASP A 311 -12.56 -9.31 -6.16
N THR A 312 -12.75 -9.86 -7.37
CA THR A 312 -14.03 -9.99 -8.10
C THR A 312 -14.56 -8.73 -8.78
N VAL A 313 -13.96 -7.56 -8.56
CA VAL A 313 -14.16 -6.38 -9.38
C VAL A 313 -13.36 -6.57 -10.66
N SER A 314 -13.95 -6.21 -11.81
CA SER A 314 -13.18 -6.33 -13.05
C SER A 314 -12.21 -5.16 -13.16
N THR A 315 -10.98 -5.42 -13.58
CA THR A 315 -9.97 -4.36 -13.86
C THR A 315 -10.48 -3.23 -14.75
N SER A 316 -11.42 -3.49 -15.66
CA SER A 316 -12.01 -2.42 -16.48
C SER A 316 -13.03 -1.53 -15.75
N SER A 317 -13.57 -1.98 -14.63
CA SER A 317 -14.54 -1.27 -13.79
C SER A 317 -13.90 -0.39 -12.71
N GLU A 318 -12.59 -0.54 -12.51
CA GLU A 318 -11.82 0.17 -11.49
C GLU A 318 -11.21 1.48 -11.99
N ASP A 319 -11.50 1.85 -13.24
CA ASP A 319 -11.38 3.22 -13.73
C ASP A 319 -12.56 4.05 -13.18
N VAL A 320 -12.51 4.34 -11.88
CA VAL A 320 -13.62 4.95 -11.11
C VAL A 320 -14.01 6.31 -11.74
N ASN A 321 -13.03 7.07 -12.18
CA ASN A 321 -13.23 8.41 -12.73
C ASN A 321 -13.50 8.43 -14.26
N ASN A 322 -13.38 7.29 -14.94
CA ASN A 322 -13.58 7.08 -16.38
C ASN A 322 -12.66 7.94 -17.28
N ASP A 323 -11.42 8.20 -16.85
CA ASP A 323 -10.41 8.92 -17.64
C ASP A 323 -9.50 7.98 -18.46
N THR A 324 -9.69 6.66 -18.34
CA THR A 324 -8.94 5.55 -18.96
C THR A 324 -7.57 5.23 -18.35
N ASN A 325 -7.19 5.87 -17.24
CA ASN A 325 -5.93 5.62 -16.54
C ASN A 325 -6.13 4.87 -15.22
N LEU A 326 -6.12 3.54 -15.28
CA LEU A 326 -6.21 2.68 -14.09
C LEU A 326 -5.14 2.92 -13.01
N ALA A 327 -4.03 3.57 -13.35
CA ALA A 327 -2.94 3.79 -12.40
C ALA A 327 -3.08 5.07 -11.55
N ASN A 328 -4.11 5.89 -11.77
CA ASN A 328 -4.39 7.07 -10.95
C ASN A 328 -5.63 6.92 -10.05
N ASP A 329 -6.38 5.82 -10.17
CA ASP A 329 -7.45 5.42 -9.27
C ASP A 329 -6.85 4.59 -8.13
N ASP A 330 -6.74 5.21 -6.95
CA ASP A 330 -6.14 4.71 -5.71
C ASP A 330 -6.96 5.33 -4.56
N THR A 331 -7.98 4.59 -4.11
CA THR A 331 -9.07 5.15 -3.30
C THR A 331 -8.64 5.44 -1.86
N ASP A 332 -7.81 4.58 -1.28
CA ASP A 332 -7.27 4.72 0.08
C ASP A 332 -5.92 5.49 0.14
N MET A 333 -5.32 5.75 -1.02
CA MET A 333 -4.05 6.47 -1.19
C MET A 333 -2.84 5.75 -0.59
N ASP A 334 -2.85 4.43 -0.49
CA ASP A 334 -1.72 3.66 0.00
C ASP A 334 -0.58 3.52 -1.04
N GLY A 335 -0.86 3.91 -2.28
CA GLY A 335 0.06 3.87 -3.42
C GLY A 335 -0.09 2.63 -4.30
N ILE A 336 -1.07 1.78 -4.03
CA ILE A 336 -1.54 0.71 -4.90
C ILE A 336 -2.82 1.19 -5.60
N PRO A 337 -2.84 1.24 -6.94
CA PRO A 337 -4.08 1.54 -7.65
C PRO A 337 -5.11 0.42 -7.45
N ASN A 338 -6.40 0.76 -7.42
CA ASN A 338 -7.52 -0.14 -7.12
C ASN A 338 -7.40 -1.50 -7.82
N TYR A 339 -7.15 -1.52 -9.15
CA TYR A 339 -6.98 -2.77 -9.92
C TYR A 339 -5.81 -3.70 -9.55
N LEU A 340 -5.06 -3.36 -8.50
CA LEU A 340 -4.01 -4.15 -7.89
C LEU A 340 -4.11 -4.20 -6.36
N ASP A 341 -5.08 -3.51 -5.76
CA ASP A 341 -5.45 -3.62 -4.36
C ASP A 341 -6.67 -4.52 -4.22
N ASN A 342 -6.82 -5.15 -3.06
CA ASN A 342 -7.95 -6.02 -2.77
C ASN A 342 -8.74 -5.56 -1.52
N ASP A 343 -8.45 -4.34 -1.10
CA ASP A 343 -9.04 -3.53 -0.03
C ASP A 343 -8.95 -2.07 -0.51
N ASP A 344 -9.73 -1.78 -1.55
CA ASP A 344 -9.65 -0.55 -2.33
C ASP A 344 -9.75 0.74 -1.50
N ASP A 345 -10.58 0.74 -0.47
CA ASP A 345 -10.83 1.89 0.42
C ASP A 345 -10.03 1.84 1.74
N GLY A 346 -9.27 0.76 1.95
CA GLY A 346 -8.25 0.63 2.99
C GLY A 346 -8.84 0.54 4.39
N ASP A 347 -10.07 0.04 4.51
CA ASP A 347 -10.78 -0.04 5.78
C ASP A 347 -10.44 -1.32 6.56
N LEU A 348 -9.73 -2.28 5.94
CA LEU A 348 -9.37 -3.63 6.43
C LEU A 348 -10.39 -4.73 6.15
N VAL A 349 -11.46 -4.44 5.42
CA VAL A 349 -12.39 -5.40 4.83
C VAL A 349 -11.95 -5.65 3.38
N LEU A 350 -12.11 -6.88 2.92
CA LEU A 350 -11.70 -7.20 1.55
C LEU A 350 -12.79 -6.73 0.59
N THR A 351 -12.40 -6.09 -0.50
CA THR A 351 -13.29 -5.62 -1.57
C THR A 351 -14.25 -6.72 -2.06
N ASN A 352 -13.81 -7.99 -2.07
CA ASN A 352 -14.66 -9.13 -2.45
C ASN A 352 -15.79 -9.48 -1.45
N VAL A 353 -15.70 -9.02 -0.21
CA VAL A 353 -16.74 -9.14 0.83
C VAL A 353 -17.81 -8.07 0.61
N GLU A 354 -17.41 -6.86 0.20
CA GLU A 354 -18.30 -5.71 0.01
C GLU A 354 -18.88 -5.62 -1.40
N TYR A 355 -18.22 -6.22 -2.39
CA TYR A 355 -18.68 -6.26 -3.77
C TYR A 355 -19.86 -7.22 -3.97
N VAL A 356 -21.00 -6.86 -3.37
CA VAL A 356 -22.25 -7.61 -3.40
C VAL A 356 -23.22 -6.99 -4.42
N PHE A 357 -24.01 -7.85 -5.06
CA PHE A 357 -25.06 -7.41 -5.98
C PHE A 357 -26.42 -7.49 -5.29
N SER A 358 -27.24 -6.45 -5.49
CA SER A 358 -28.66 -6.49 -5.12
C SER A 358 -29.33 -7.72 -5.73
N LYS A 359 -30.18 -8.41 -4.94
CA LYS A 359 -30.84 -9.71 -5.24
C LYS A 359 -31.56 -9.83 -6.60
N ASN A 360 -31.71 -8.74 -7.36
CA ASN A 360 -32.34 -8.69 -8.68
C ASN A 360 -31.67 -7.70 -9.67
N ALA A 361 -30.43 -7.25 -9.44
CA ALA A 361 -29.82 -6.22 -10.28
C ALA A 361 -28.31 -6.46 -10.53
N THR A 362 -27.83 -5.98 -11.69
CA THR A 362 -26.41 -5.82 -12.01
C THR A 362 -25.87 -4.47 -11.48
N THR A 363 -26.59 -3.84 -10.56
CA THR A 363 -26.19 -2.57 -9.96
C THR A 363 -25.33 -2.87 -8.76
N ILE A 364 -24.14 -2.28 -8.76
CA ILE A 364 -23.27 -2.14 -7.60
C ILE A 364 -24.10 -1.52 -6.46
N VAL A 365 -23.90 -2.02 -5.24
CA VAL A 365 -24.61 -1.56 -4.04
C VAL A 365 -23.91 -0.31 -3.49
N ASP A 366 -24.73 0.63 -3.05
CA ASP A 366 -24.41 1.89 -2.38
C ASP A 366 -25.51 2.01 -1.32
N THR A 367 -25.20 1.60 -0.10
CA THR A 367 -26.20 1.32 0.94
C THR A 367 -26.73 2.60 1.58
N ASP A 368 -25.88 3.61 1.78
CA ASP A 368 -26.26 4.91 2.34
C ASP A 368 -26.69 5.95 1.26
N SER A 369 -26.48 5.63 -0.02
CA SER A 369 -26.80 6.46 -1.19
C SER A 369 -26.01 7.77 -1.29
N ASP A 370 -24.77 7.82 -0.80
CA ASP A 370 -23.89 8.98 -0.92
C ASP A 370 -23.22 9.12 -2.31
N GLY A 371 -23.30 8.06 -3.13
CA GLY A 371 -22.75 7.97 -4.47
C GLY A 371 -21.40 7.25 -4.56
N ILE A 372 -20.89 6.71 -3.46
CA ILE A 372 -19.72 5.83 -3.39
C ILE A 372 -20.24 4.39 -3.26
N PRO A 373 -19.80 3.46 -4.13
CA PRO A 373 -20.04 2.05 -3.90
C PRO A 373 -19.49 1.55 -2.57
N ASN A 374 -20.18 0.60 -1.95
CA ASN A 374 -19.76 0.00 -0.68
C ASN A 374 -18.29 -0.46 -0.67
N TYR A 375 -17.85 -1.17 -1.70
CA TYR A 375 -16.46 -1.62 -1.81
C TYR A 375 -15.39 -0.51 -1.97
N LEU A 376 -15.83 0.75 -2.04
CA LEU A 376 -15.01 1.97 -2.09
C LEU A 376 -15.34 2.92 -0.92
N ASP A 377 -16.15 2.47 0.06
CA ASP A 377 -16.68 3.26 1.16
C ASP A 377 -16.47 2.56 2.51
N ASN A 378 -15.84 3.28 3.45
CA ASN A 378 -15.41 2.68 4.71
C ASN A 378 -16.48 2.72 5.81
N ASP A 379 -17.64 3.29 5.53
CA ASP A 379 -18.81 3.43 6.40
C ASP A 379 -20.05 3.12 5.55
N ASP A 380 -20.13 1.88 5.08
CA ASP A 380 -21.06 1.37 4.07
C ASP A 380 -22.53 1.82 4.22
N ASP A 381 -23.02 1.92 5.45
CA ASP A 381 -24.40 2.28 5.76
C ASP A 381 -24.56 3.73 6.28
N GLY A 382 -23.45 4.45 6.43
CA GLY A 382 -23.39 5.85 6.84
C GLY A 382 -23.83 6.09 8.29
N ASP A 383 -23.69 5.09 9.17
CA ASP A 383 -24.08 5.20 10.58
C ASP A 383 -22.99 5.86 11.47
N GLY A 384 -21.78 6.01 10.94
CA GLY A 384 -20.62 6.60 11.60
C GLY A 384 -19.69 5.59 12.28
N THR A 385 -19.93 4.29 12.07
CA THR A 385 -19.08 3.18 12.51
C THR A 385 -18.42 2.56 11.30
N LEU A 386 -17.08 2.59 11.25
CA LEU A 386 -16.37 2.01 10.11
C LEU A 386 -16.68 0.52 9.95
N THR A 387 -16.87 0.07 8.72
CA THR A 387 -17.31 -1.28 8.34
C THR A 387 -16.47 -2.38 8.98
N PHE A 388 -15.13 -2.25 9.00
CA PHE A 388 -14.27 -3.22 9.68
C PHE A 388 -14.50 -3.36 11.21
N LYS A 389 -15.08 -2.35 11.87
CA LYS A 389 -15.35 -2.39 13.32
C LYS A 389 -16.64 -3.14 13.65
N GLU A 390 -17.38 -3.54 12.63
CA GLU A 390 -18.63 -4.28 12.75
C GLU A 390 -18.44 -5.79 12.60
N ASP A 391 -17.20 -6.24 12.34
CA ASP A 391 -16.78 -7.63 12.59
C ASP A 391 -16.56 -7.85 14.10
N TYR A 392 -17.66 -8.12 14.81
CA TYR A 392 -17.64 -8.28 16.27
C TYR A 392 -16.91 -9.54 16.73
N ASN A 393 -16.80 -10.53 15.86
CA ASN A 393 -16.23 -11.82 16.17
C ASN A 393 -14.76 -11.95 15.73
N ALA A 394 -14.24 -10.93 15.04
CA ALA A 394 -12.87 -10.77 14.55
C ALA A 394 -12.42 -11.93 13.65
N ASN A 395 -13.33 -12.42 12.80
CA ASN A 395 -13.03 -13.48 11.84
C ASN A 395 -12.54 -12.95 10.48
N GLY A 396 -12.57 -11.63 10.26
CA GLY A 396 -12.23 -10.93 9.03
C GLY A 396 -13.39 -10.84 8.02
N ASN A 397 -14.63 -11.00 8.47
CA ASN A 397 -15.81 -11.02 7.59
C ASN A 397 -17.05 -10.41 8.29
N PRO A 398 -17.29 -9.09 8.16
CA PRO A 398 -18.48 -8.45 8.75
C PRO A 398 -19.81 -8.92 8.13
N SER A 399 -19.77 -9.62 6.99
CA SER A 399 -20.99 -10.08 6.31
C SER A 399 -21.77 -11.18 7.02
N ASP A 400 -21.20 -11.77 8.08
CA ASP A 400 -21.89 -12.75 8.92
C ASP A 400 -22.35 -12.23 10.29
N ASP A 401 -22.07 -10.96 10.60
CA ASP A 401 -22.51 -10.29 11.81
C ASP A 401 -23.87 -9.61 11.59
N ASP A 402 -24.88 -10.04 12.37
CA ASP A 402 -26.26 -9.52 12.36
C ASP A 402 -26.80 -9.60 13.80
N ILE A 403 -26.44 -8.61 14.62
CA ILE A 403 -26.71 -8.61 16.07
C ILE A 403 -28.20 -8.55 16.37
N ASN A 404 -28.99 -7.93 15.49
CA ASN A 404 -30.42 -7.75 15.67
C ASN A 404 -31.24 -8.90 15.03
N SER A 405 -30.58 -9.78 14.27
CA SER A 405 -31.13 -10.94 13.58
C SER A 405 -32.26 -10.60 12.58
N ASN A 406 -32.16 -9.45 11.90
CA ASN A 406 -33.14 -9.01 10.90
C ASN A 406 -32.84 -9.53 9.49
N GLY A 407 -31.67 -10.17 9.28
CA GLY A 407 -31.22 -10.73 8.02
C GLY A 407 -30.49 -9.75 7.10
N ILE A 408 -30.13 -8.57 7.60
CA ILE A 408 -29.22 -7.59 6.98
C ILE A 408 -27.95 -7.61 7.84
N PRO A 409 -26.76 -7.82 7.25
CA PRO A 409 -25.51 -7.66 7.98
C PRO A 409 -25.41 -6.27 8.63
N ASP A 410 -24.81 -6.18 9.81
CA ASP A 410 -24.81 -4.95 10.60
C ASP A 410 -24.13 -3.79 9.84
N TYR A 411 -23.04 -4.05 9.11
CA TYR A 411 -22.36 -3.06 8.25
C TYR A 411 -23.18 -2.52 7.06
N LEU A 412 -24.38 -3.08 6.84
CA LEU A 412 -25.35 -2.63 5.84
C LEU A 412 -26.66 -2.16 6.48
N ASP A 413 -26.72 -2.03 7.82
CA ASP A 413 -27.92 -1.70 8.59
C ASP A 413 -27.70 -0.43 9.43
N PRO A 414 -28.11 0.75 8.93
CA PRO A 414 -27.87 2.04 9.59
C PRO A 414 -28.65 2.22 10.90
N THR A 415 -29.41 1.20 11.31
CA THR A 415 -30.11 1.16 12.59
C THR A 415 -29.29 0.46 13.68
N VAL A 416 -28.13 -0.11 13.35
CA VAL A 416 -27.26 -0.90 14.24
C VAL A 416 -25.96 -0.17 14.55
N SER A 417 -26.06 0.96 15.25
CA SER A 417 -24.87 1.57 15.85
C SER A 417 -24.48 0.81 17.12
N SER A 418 -23.66 -0.24 16.99
CA SER A 418 -23.22 -1.00 18.17
C SER A 418 -22.13 -0.22 18.95
N LEU A 419 -22.46 0.10 20.20
CA LEU A 419 -21.60 0.24 21.38
C LEU A 419 -20.10 0.60 21.18
N SER A 420 -19.78 1.70 20.52
CA SER A 420 -18.45 2.33 20.63
C SER A 420 -18.12 2.62 22.10
N THR A 421 -17.18 1.88 22.67
CA THR A 421 -16.69 2.07 24.04
C THR A 421 -15.83 3.34 24.13
N GLN A 422 -16.45 4.53 24.13
CA GLN A 422 -15.98 5.81 24.67
C GLN A 422 -14.49 6.22 24.44
N THR A 423 -13.80 5.63 23.47
CA THR A 423 -12.38 5.84 23.17
C THR A 423 -12.18 6.53 21.81
N ASN A 424 -13.22 6.63 20.98
CA ASN A 424 -13.26 7.43 19.74
C ASN A 424 -13.91 8.82 19.95
N LEU A 425 -13.66 9.46 21.10
CA LEU A 425 -14.12 10.84 21.31
C LEU A 425 -13.38 11.85 20.41
N PHE A 426 -12.22 11.53 19.84
CA PHE A 426 -11.52 12.44 18.92
C PHE A 426 -11.99 12.27 17.47
N GLU A 427 -12.15 11.04 16.98
CA GLU A 427 -12.56 10.79 15.60
C GLU A 427 -13.97 11.31 15.28
N ASN A 428 -14.90 11.23 16.24
CA ASN A 428 -16.30 11.68 16.08
C ASN A 428 -16.52 13.12 16.55
N SER A 429 -15.45 13.84 16.88
CA SER A 429 -15.59 15.17 17.46
C SER A 429 -15.65 16.31 16.45
N ILE A 430 -15.21 16.06 15.21
CA ILE A 430 -15.14 17.09 14.18
C ILE A 430 -15.90 16.62 12.95
N ALA A 431 -16.92 17.38 12.56
CA ALA A 431 -17.74 17.14 11.39
C ALA A 431 -17.66 18.30 10.41
N LEU A 432 -17.77 18.01 9.12
CA LEU A 432 -17.80 19.02 8.06
C LEU A 432 -19.16 19.05 7.39
N PHE A 433 -19.74 20.24 7.23
CA PHE A 433 -21.02 20.37 6.55
C PHE A 433 -21.26 21.73 5.87
N PRO A 434 -22.12 21.79 4.83
CA PRO A 434 -22.71 20.64 4.16
C PRO A 434 -21.66 19.85 3.38
N ASN A 435 -21.82 18.54 3.27
CA ASN A 435 -21.08 17.71 2.34
C ASN A 435 -22.12 16.94 1.50
N PRO A 436 -22.27 17.19 0.17
CA PRO A 436 -21.51 18.13 -0.66
C PRO A 436 -21.76 19.62 -0.35
N THR A 437 -20.77 20.49 -0.59
CA THR A 437 -20.85 21.96 -0.47
C THR A 437 -20.61 22.68 -1.80
N SER A 438 -21.14 23.90 -1.96
CA SER A 438 -20.87 24.76 -3.13
C SER A 438 -19.97 25.94 -2.81
N ASP A 439 -20.06 26.53 -1.62
CA ASP A 439 -19.40 27.81 -1.33
C ASP A 439 -18.66 27.82 0.01
N ILE A 440 -19.23 27.21 1.05
CA ILE A 440 -18.72 27.25 2.41
C ILE A 440 -18.80 25.85 3.02
N LEU A 441 -17.67 25.40 3.56
CA LEU A 441 -17.57 24.20 4.38
C LEU A 441 -17.48 24.64 5.84
N ASN A 442 -18.49 24.33 6.65
CA ASN A 442 -18.48 24.59 8.08
C ASN A 442 -17.81 23.43 8.80
N ILE A 443 -17.15 23.75 9.92
CA ILE A 443 -16.50 22.80 10.80
C ILE A 443 -17.22 22.87 12.13
N GLU A 444 -17.93 21.80 12.48
CA GLU A 444 -18.42 21.62 13.84
C GLU A 444 -17.38 20.85 14.62
N ASN A 445 -16.93 21.45 15.74
CA ASN A 445 -15.93 20.89 16.59
C ASN A 445 -16.47 20.80 18.02
N SER A 446 -16.65 19.57 18.49
CA SER A 446 -17.13 19.25 19.84
C SER A 446 -16.00 19.04 20.86
N THR A 447 -14.71 19.08 20.46
CA THR A 447 -13.55 18.88 21.36
C THR A 447 -13.21 20.04 22.29
N ALA A 448 -13.94 21.17 22.23
CA ALA A 448 -13.59 22.43 22.90
C ALA A 448 -12.15 22.95 22.60
N SER A 449 -11.45 22.37 21.62
CA SER A 449 -10.08 22.69 21.25
C SER A 449 -10.04 23.59 20.02
N ASP A 450 -9.03 24.45 19.90
CA ASP A 450 -8.94 25.39 18.77
C ASP A 450 -8.41 24.70 17.51
N ILE A 451 -9.07 24.91 16.38
CA ILE A 451 -8.57 24.54 15.06
C ILE A 451 -7.90 25.77 14.45
N LYS A 452 -6.58 25.76 14.30
CA LYS A 452 -5.82 26.95 13.85
C LYS A 452 -5.15 26.79 12.48
N ASP A 453 -5.00 25.55 12.04
CA ASP A 453 -4.39 25.20 10.77
C ASP A 453 -5.28 24.20 10.05
N VAL A 454 -5.71 24.56 8.85
CA VAL A 454 -6.50 23.72 7.98
C VAL A 454 -5.92 23.72 6.58
N ALA A 455 -5.64 22.53 6.05
CA ALA A 455 -5.17 22.35 4.68
C ALA A 455 -6.20 21.54 3.89
N ILE A 456 -6.47 21.92 2.65
CA ILE A 456 -7.31 21.17 1.72
C ILE A 456 -6.42 20.67 0.58
N TYR A 457 -6.56 19.40 0.27
CA TYR A 457 -5.86 18.70 -0.80
C TYR A 457 -6.85 18.24 -1.87
N SER A 458 -6.42 18.23 -3.13
CA SER A 458 -7.13 17.50 -4.19
C SER A 458 -6.95 16.00 -4.03
N ILE A 459 -7.72 15.21 -4.77
CA ILE A 459 -7.56 13.75 -4.87
C ILE A 459 -6.12 13.32 -5.22
N SER A 460 -5.41 14.09 -6.04
CA SER A 460 -4.02 13.81 -6.42
C SER A 460 -2.99 14.15 -5.32
N GLY A 461 -3.43 14.43 -4.09
CA GLY A 461 -2.59 14.84 -2.95
C GLY A 461 -1.99 16.25 -3.07
N ALA A 462 -2.38 17.05 -4.07
CA ALA A 462 -1.87 18.41 -4.22
C ALA A 462 -2.56 19.34 -3.22
N LEU A 463 -1.79 20.13 -2.47
CA LEU A 463 -2.33 21.16 -1.58
C LEU A 463 -3.03 22.24 -2.41
N VAL A 464 -4.37 22.32 -2.33
CA VAL A 464 -5.19 23.29 -3.07
C VAL A 464 -5.53 24.52 -2.25
N LYS A 465 -5.59 24.41 -0.91
CA LYS A 465 -5.84 25.54 -0.02
C LYS A 465 -5.20 25.32 1.35
N GLU A 466 -4.70 26.39 1.95
CA GLU A 466 -4.25 26.39 3.34
C GLU A 466 -4.83 27.62 4.06
N VAL A 467 -5.39 27.42 5.24
CA VAL A 467 -5.99 28.45 6.09
C VAL A 467 -5.33 28.37 7.46
N LYS A 468 -4.55 29.40 7.79
CA LYS A 468 -3.93 29.58 9.10
C LYS A 468 -4.54 30.78 9.81
N SER A 469 -4.95 30.59 11.06
CA SER A 469 -5.62 31.63 11.84
C SER A 469 -5.09 31.67 13.28
N VAL A 470 -5.16 32.87 13.89
CA VAL A 470 -4.87 33.07 15.31
C VAL A 470 -6.09 32.67 16.17
N ASP A 471 -7.29 32.86 15.62
CA ASP A 471 -8.56 32.44 16.20
C ASP A 471 -8.99 31.08 15.64
N THR A 472 -9.85 30.35 16.37
CA THR A 472 -10.37 29.06 15.93
C THR A 472 -11.15 29.17 14.61
N ILE A 473 -10.87 28.28 13.66
CA ILE A 473 -11.49 28.21 12.34
C ILE A 473 -12.78 27.38 12.46
N GLN A 474 -13.92 28.01 12.17
CA GLN A 474 -15.25 27.37 12.21
C GLN A 474 -15.85 27.15 10.83
N SER A 475 -15.30 27.78 9.79
CA SER A 475 -15.74 27.60 8.41
C SER A 475 -14.65 28.00 7.43
N ILE A 476 -14.73 27.44 6.22
CA ILE A 476 -13.78 27.63 5.14
C ILE A 476 -14.56 27.93 3.87
N SER A 477 -14.26 29.04 3.19
CA SER A 477 -14.73 29.25 1.82
C SER A 477 -14.10 28.20 0.92
N VAL A 478 -14.91 27.55 0.09
CA VAL A 478 -14.47 26.62 -0.95
C VAL A 478 -15.03 27.00 -2.31
N SER A 479 -15.68 28.15 -2.44
CA SER A 479 -16.27 28.67 -3.68
C SER A 479 -15.28 28.76 -4.86
N GLU A 480 -13.99 28.91 -4.57
CA GLU A 480 -12.92 28.94 -5.57
C GLU A 480 -12.51 27.57 -6.11
N LEU A 481 -12.92 26.48 -5.44
CA LEU A 481 -12.62 25.12 -5.84
C LEU A 481 -13.59 24.69 -6.96
N HIS A 482 -13.09 23.91 -7.92
CA HIS A 482 -13.93 23.31 -8.96
C HIS A 482 -14.75 22.17 -8.37
N SER A 483 -15.80 21.75 -9.07
CA SER A 483 -16.55 20.57 -8.69
C SER A 483 -15.63 19.35 -8.65
N GLY A 484 -15.66 18.57 -7.58
CA GLY A 484 -14.74 17.46 -7.37
C GLY A 484 -14.62 17.06 -5.91
N ILE A 485 -13.87 15.99 -5.66
CA ILE A 485 -13.59 15.47 -4.31
C ILE A 485 -12.35 16.17 -3.75
N TYR A 486 -12.41 16.55 -2.48
CA TYR A 486 -11.33 17.19 -1.75
C TYR A 486 -11.18 16.58 -0.36
N PHE A 487 -9.96 16.58 0.15
CA PHE A 487 -9.65 16.14 1.50
C PHE A 487 -9.22 17.33 2.34
N VAL A 488 -9.84 17.52 3.50
CA VAL A 488 -9.39 18.50 4.49
C VAL A 488 -8.55 17.79 5.54
N LYS A 489 -7.45 18.42 5.92
CA LYS A 489 -6.58 18.07 7.03
C LYS A 489 -6.71 19.15 8.10
N LEU A 490 -7.11 18.74 9.29
CA LEU A 490 -7.33 19.59 10.45
C LEU A 490 -6.28 19.24 11.50
N LEU A 491 -5.54 20.23 12.01
CA LEU A 491 -4.62 20.02 13.13
C LEU A 491 -5.29 20.50 14.42
N VAL A 492 -5.48 19.57 15.37
CA VAL A 492 -6.12 19.83 16.67
C VAL A 492 -5.24 19.26 17.78
N ASN A 493 -4.69 20.12 18.64
CA ASN A 493 -3.80 19.74 19.75
C ASN A 493 -2.65 18.78 19.34
N ASP A 494 -1.99 19.07 18.21
CA ASP A 494 -0.90 18.26 17.62
C ASP A 494 -1.33 16.89 17.05
N GLU A 495 -2.63 16.57 17.06
CA GLU A 495 -3.23 15.44 16.36
C GLU A 495 -3.85 15.90 15.03
N VAL A 496 -3.81 15.02 14.02
CA VAL A 496 -4.30 15.29 12.68
C VAL A 496 -5.60 14.54 12.46
N LYS A 497 -6.65 15.24 12.05
CA LYS A 497 -7.89 14.65 11.52
C LYS A 497 -7.99 14.94 10.03
N ASN A 498 -8.20 13.88 9.24
CA ASN A 498 -8.49 14.00 7.82
C ASN A 498 -9.99 13.76 7.60
N SER A 499 -10.59 14.47 6.65
CA SER A 499 -12.01 14.33 6.32
C SER A 499 -12.27 14.70 4.87
N LYS A 500 -13.13 13.94 4.19
CA LYS A 500 -13.51 14.16 2.78
C LYS A 500 -14.66 15.16 2.67
N PHE A 501 -14.66 15.96 1.62
CA PHE A 501 -15.86 16.67 1.19
C PHE A 501 -15.93 16.80 -0.34
N ILE A 502 -17.17 16.81 -0.85
CA ILE A 502 -17.49 16.95 -2.26
C ILE A 502 -17.83 18.41 -2.53
N LYS A 503 -17.13 19.02 -3.49
CA LYS A 503 -17.45 20.33 -4.03
C LYS A 503 -18.39 20.16 -5.22
N LYS A 504 -19.54 20.84 -5.19
CA LYS A 504 -20.47 20.96 -6.32
C LYS A 504 -20.09 22.07 -7.28
#